data_AF-A0A925KLU4-F1
#
_entry.id   AF-A0A925KLU4-F1
#
_cell.length_a   1.000
_cell.length_b   1.000
_cell.length_c   1.000
_cell.angle_alpha   90.00
_cell.angle_beta   90.00
_cell.angle_gamma   90.00
#
_symmetry.space_group_name_H-M   'P 1'
#
loop_
_entity.id
_entity.type
_entity.pdbx_description
1 polymer ?
#
loop_
_entity_poly.entity_id
_entity_poly.type
_entity_poly.pdbx_seq_one_letter_code
_entity_poly.pdbx_strand_id
1 'polypeptide(L)' 'MGYSSNYEIATGKVVGGKIVVDGVTLEEGASVTVLARDGEGGFTLSPEEEAELLLSIAEANRGETVSAEEVLAKLAHRHG' A
#
# COMPACT_ATOMS: atom_id res chain seq x y z
N MET A 1 -23.62 -5.18 -10.46
CA MET A 1 -23.69 -3.72 -10.23
C MET A 1 -22.55 -3.36 -9.29
N GLY A 2 -21.39 -2.96 -9.83
CA GLY A 2 -20.23 -2.59 -9.00
C GLY A 2 -20.35 -1.14 -8.57
N TYR A 3 -20.39 -0.88 -7.26
CA TYR A 3 -20.27 0.48 -6.74
C TYR A 3 -18.79 0.86 -6.80
N SER A 4 -18.42 1.67 -7.79
CA SER A 4 -17.14 2.40 -7.72
C SER A 4 -17.37 3.61 -6.84
N SER A 5 -16.98 3.51 -5.58
CA SER A 5 -16.82 4.67 -4.71
C SER A 5 -15.49 5.31 -5.05
N ASN A 6 -15.51 6.55 -5.55
CA ASN A 6 -14.29 7.34 -5.71
C ASN A 6 -13.78 7.73 -4.32
N TYR A 7 -12.64 7.18 -3.92
CA TYR A 7 -11.92 7.57 -2.71
C TYR A 7 -10.71 8.41 -3.11
N GLU A 8 -10.47 9.49 -2.38
CA GLU A 8 -9.24 10.27 -2.48
C GLU A 8 -8.35 9.95 -1.28
N ILE A 9 -7.06 9.73 -1.52
CA ILE A 9 -6.06 9.52 -0.47
C ILE A 9 -5.29 10.81 -0.28
N ALA A 10 -5.42 11.40 0.91
CA ALA A 10 -4.70 12.61 1.30
C ALA A 10 -3.79 12.32 2.49
N THR A 11 -2.62 12.97 2.53
CA THR A 11 -1.69 12.88 3.67
C THR A 11 -1.95 14.02 4.63
N GLY A 12 -2.05 13.71 5.92
CA GLY A 12 -2.20 14.69 6.98
C GLY A 12 -1.27 14.45 8.16
N LYS A 13 -1.19 15.42 9.05
CA LYS A 13 -0.42 15.34 10.31
C LYS A 13 -1.35 15.48 11.51
N VAL A 14 -0.99 14.84 12.61
CA VAL A 14 -1.71 15.03 13.87
C VAL A 14 -1.18 16.28 14.59
N VAL A 15 -2.05 17.27 14.81
CA VAL A 15 -1.76 18.49 15.58
C VAL A 15 -2.82 18.66 16.64
N GLY A 16 -2.42 18.64 17.92
CA GLY A 16 -3.36 18.80 19.05
C GLY A 16 -4.44 17.71 19.11
N GLY A 17 -4.10 16.47 18.72
CA GLY A 17 -5.04 15.34 18.68
C GLY A 17 -6.02 15.36 17.50
N LYS A 18 -5.86 16.29 16.55
CA LYS A 18 -6.67 16.40 15.33
C LYS A 18 -5.82 16.14 14.10
N ILE A 19 -6.42 15.55 13.06
CA ILE A 19 -5.75 15.34 11.78
C ILE A 19 -5.92 16.61 10.95
N VAL A 20 -4.80 17.21 10.58
CA VAL A 20 -4.73 18.37 9.67
C VAL A 20 -4.25 17.84 8.33
N VAL A 21 -5.09 17.98 7.30
CA VAL A 21 -4.80 17.55 5.93
C VAL A 21 -4.55 18.80 5.10
N ASP A 22 -3.43 18.84 4.38
CA ASP A 22 -3.07 19.95 3.50
C ASP A 22 -3.43 19.63 2.05
N GLY A 23 -3.90 20.62 1.29
CA GLY A 23 -4.11 20.50 -0.16
C GLY A 23 -5.41 19.82 -0.60
N VAL A 24 -6.29 19.43 0.34
CA VAL A 24 -7.61 18.85 0.04
C VAL A 24 -8.69 19.59 0.83
N THR A 25 -9.80 19.91 0.17
CA THR A 25 -10.99 20.47 0.83
C THR A 25 -11.98 19.33 1.06
N LEU A 26 -12.32 19.07 2.31
CA LEU A 26 -13.33 18.08 2.67
C LEU A 26 -14.66 18.81 2.90
N GLU A 27 -15.67 18.45 2.12
CA GLU A 27 -17.01 19.01 2.24
C GLU A 27 -17.67 18.63 3.58
N GLU A 28 -18.52 19.51 4.09
CA GLU A 28 -19.27 19.25 5.31
C GLU A 28 -20.17 18.01 5.14
N GLY A 29 -20.16 17.12 6.14
CA GLY A 29 -20.93 15.87 6.12
C GLY A 29 -20.27 14.72 5.36
N ALA A 30 -19.05 14.90 4.82
CA ALA A 30 -18.31 13.82 4.18
C ALA A 30 -17.93 12.72 5.19
N SER A 31 -18.17 11.46 4.81
CA SER A 31 -17.69 10.29 5.54
C SER A 31 -16.22 10.06 5.27
N VAL A 32 -15.38 10.15 6.30
CA VAL A 32 -13.93 9.97 6.19
C VAL A 32 -13.48 8.73 6.95
N THR A 33 -12.63 7.93 6.30
CA THR A 33 -11.91 6.82 6.94
C THR A 33 -10.49 7.27 7.22
N VAL A 34 -10.04 7.15 8.47
CA VAL A 34 -8.67 7.47 8.86
C VAL A 34 -7.85 6.20 8.92
N LEU A 35 -6.73 6.17 8.20
CA LEU A 35 -5.72 5.12 8.29
C LEU A 35 -4.49 5.70 9.00
N ALA A 36 -4.27 5.27 10.24
CA ALA A 36 -3.03 5.59 10.96
C ALA A 36 -2.03 4.47 10.73
N ARG A 37 -0.81 4.81 10.30
CA ARG A 37 0.30 3.86 10.31
C ARG A 37 0.69 3.65 11.76
N ASP A 38 0.63 2.41 12.22
CA ASP A 38 0.93 2.04 13.61
C ASP A 38 2.44 2.12 13.86
N GLY A 39 2.95 3.35 13.98
CA GLY A 39 4.38 3.67 14.13
C GLY A 39 5.27 3.17 13.00
N GLU A 40 6.55 3.52 13.07
CA GLU A 40 7.60 2.72 12.41
C GLU A 40 7.77 1.42 13.19
N GLY A 41 6.76 0.57 13.20
CA GLY A 41 6.98 -0.85 13.46
C GLY A 41 7.86 -1.35 12.33
N GLY A 42 9.18 -1.25 12.51
CA GLY A 42 10.12 -1.96 11.66
C GLY A 42 9.73 -3.43 11.66
N PHE A 43 9.68 -4.04 10.49
CA PHE A 43 9.52 -5.49 10.42
C PHE A 43 10.85 -6.11 10.86
N THR A 44 10.82 -6.97 11.87
CA THR A 44 12.01 -7.71 12.29
C THR A 44 12.15 -8.93 11.40
N LEU A 45 13.22 -8.94 10.59
CA LEU A 45 13.62 -10.10 9.81
C LEU A 45 14.57 -10.96 10.65
N SER A 46 14.39 -12.28 10.57
CA SER A 46 15.48 -13.20 10.88
C SER A 46 16.62 -13.04 9.86
N PRO A 47 17.84 -13.49 10.17
CA PRO A 47 18.95 -13.43 9.21
C PRO A 47 18.67 -14.15 7.89
N GLU A 48 17.86 -15.22 7.93
CA GLU A 48 17.45 -15.97 6.74
C GLU A 48 16.47 -15.16 5.88
N GLU A 49 15.45 -14.56 6.49
CA GLU A 49 14.50 -13.70 5.79
C GLU A 49 15.16 -12.43 5.22
N GLU A 50 16.15 -11.87 5.91
CA GLU A 50 16.94 -10.75 5.39
C GLU A 50 17.76 -11.16 4.16
N ALA A 51 18.39 -12.32 4.19
CA ALA A 51 19.14 -12.85 3.06
C ALA A 51 18.24 -13.12 1.85
N GLU A 52 17.05 -13.70 2.06
CA GLU A 52 16.06 -13.92 0.99
C GLU A 52 15.58 -12.59 0.40
N LEU A 53 15.27 -11.60 1.24
CA LEU A 53 14.83 -10.28 0.77
C LEU A 53 15.91 -9.60 -0.08
N LEU A 54 17.16 -9.62 0.36
CA LEU A 54 18.28 -9.04 -0.38
C LEU A 54 18.51 -9.74 -1.72
N LEU A 55 18.32 -11.08 -1.77
CA LEU A 55 18.39 -11.84 -3.00
C LEU A 55 17.28 -11.39 -3.97
N SER A 56 16.03 -11.31 -3.53
CA SER A 56 14.90 -10.87 -4.36
C SER A 56 15.07 -9.44 -4.88
N ILE A 57 15.65 -8.53 -4.08
CA ILE A 57 15.98 -7.18 -4.53
C ILE A 57 17.04 -7.23 -5.64
N ALA A 58 18.06 -8.08 -5.50
CA ALA A 58 19.10 -8.22 -6.51
C ALA A 58 18.57 -8.82 -7.82
N GLU A 59 17.67 -9.81 -7.75
CA GLU A 59 16.95 -10.38 -8.90
C GLU A 59 16.13 -9.31 -9.62
N ALA A 60 15.35 -8.53 -8.88
CA ALA A 60 14.56 -7.44 -9.44
C ALA A 60 15.43 -6.38 -10.15
N ASN A 61 16.56 -6.01 -9.56
CA ASN A 61 17.52 -5.08 -10.18
C ASN A 61 18.17 -5.64 -11.46
N ARG A 62 18.32 -6.96 -11.57
CA ARG A 62 18.76 -7.63 -12.80
C ARG A 62 17.64 -7.78 -13.84
N GLY A 63 16.42 -7.37 -13.51
CA GLY A 63 15.26 -7.49 -14.38
C GLY A 63 14.64 -8.90 -14.39
N GLU A 64 14.99 -9.75 -13.43
CA GLU A 64 14.41 -11.09 -13.22
C GLU A 64 13.02 -10.95 -12.57
N THR A 65 12.13 -10.22 -13.25
CA THR A 65 10.77 -9.91 -12.82
C THR A 65 9.76 -10.37 -13.87
N VAL A 66 8.50 -10.53 -13.46
CA VAL A 66 7.37 -10.75 -14.35
C VAL A 66 6.47 -9.52 -14.36
N SER A 67 5.77 -9.27 -15.47
CA SER A 67 4.86 -8.12 -15.54
C SER A 67 3.60 -8.34 -14.69
N ALA A 68 2.95 -7.24 -14.29
CA ALA A 68 1.71 -7.31 -13.53
C ALA A 68 0.60 -8.05 -14.31
N GLU A 69 0.51 -7.83 -15.62
CA GLU A 69 -0.44 -8.48 -16.50
C GLU A 69 -0.22 -10.01 -16.55
N GLU A 70 1.04 -10.44 -16.61
CA GLU A 70 1.40 -11.86 -16.60
C GLU A 70 1.01 -12.52 -15.27
N VAL A 71 1.27 -11.84 -14.14
CA VAL A 71 0.88 -12.32 -12.80
C VAL A 71 -0.65 -12.44 -12.71
N LEU A 72 -1.39 -11.41 -13.14
CA LEU A 72 -2.85 -11.40 -13.10
C LEU A 72 -3.45 -12.52 -13.98
N ALA A 73 -2.88 -12.75 -15.16
CA ALA A 73 -3.32 -13.84 -16.04
C ALA A 73 -3.12 -15.23 -15.41
N LYS A 74 -2.00 -15.45 -14.71
CA LYS A 74 -1.71 -16.70 -13.97
C LYS A 74 -2.64 -16.89 -12.77
N LEU A 75 -2.97 -15.82 -12.04
CA LEU A 75 -3.90 -15.89 -10.92
C LEU A 75 -5.34 -16.16 -11.37
N ALA A 76 -5.77 -15.54 -12.47
CA ALA A 76 -7.08 -15.80 -13.07
C ALA A 76 -7.24 -17.28 -13.49
N HIS A 77 -6.16 -17.91 -13.96
CA HIS A 77 -6.15 -19.34 -14.32
C HIS A 77 -6.17 -20.30 -13.12
N ARG A 78 -5.79 -19.85 -11.91
CA ARG A 78 -5.83 -20.67 -10.68
C ARG A 78 -7.21 -20.70 -10.01
N HIS A 79 -8.12 -19.83 -10.43
CA HIS A 79 -9.49 -19.72 -9.91
C HIS A 79 -10.56 -20.19 -10.92
N GLY A 80 -10.16 -20.92 -11.98
CA GLY A 80 -11.04 -21.57 -12.95
C GLY A 80 -11.27 -23.04 -12.65
#